data_AF-F2UJ18-F1
#
_entry.id   AF-F2UJ18-F1
#
_cell.length_a   1.000
_cell.length_b   1.000
_cell.length_c   1.000
_cell.angle_alpha   90.00
_cell.angle_beta   90.00
_cell.angle_gamma   90.00
#
_symmetry.space_group_name_H-M   'P 1'
#
loop_
_entity.id
_entity.type
_entity.pdbx_description
1 polymer ?
#
loop_
_entity_poly.entity_id
_entity_poly.type
_entity_poly.pdbx_seq_one_letter_code
_entity_poly.pdbx_strand_id
1 'polypeptide(L)'
;MEAAREMGRIVATLHKNDVVHGDLTTSNILRRHTGEYVVIDFGLSSVSKLDEDMAVDLYVLERALISTHIGAAEMFDELLRVYRQVGGDFTASVITRLNDVRARGRKKTMLG
;
A
#
# COMPACT_ATOMS: atom_id res chain seq x y z
N MET A 1 15.26 3.01 2.24
CA MET A 1 14.43 4.17 2.63
C MET A 1 13.82 4.91 1.44
N GLU A 2 14.57 5.26 0.39
CA GLU A 2 14.01 5.97 -0.79
C GLU A 2 12.82 5.25 -1.43
N ALA A 3 12.95 3.95 -1.71
CA ALA A 3 11.88 3.15 -2.31
C ALA A 3 10.58 3.20 -1.48
N ALA A 4 10.67 3.06 -0.15
CA ALA A 4 9.52 3.12 0.74
C ALA A 4 8.81 4.49 0.69
N ARG A 5 9.58 5.58 0.65
CA ARG A 5 9.02 6.93 0.49
C ARG A 5 8.26 7.04 -0.81
N GLU A 6 8.83 6.57 -1.91
CA GLU A 6 8.20 6.71 -3.21
C GLU A 6 6.95 5.84 -3.36
N MET A 7 6.99 4.60 -2.88
CA MET A 7 5.78 3.78 -2.76
C MET A 7 4.70 4.51 -1.96
N GLY A 8 5.05 5.12 -0.82
CA GLY A 8 4.09 5.88 -0.01
C GLY A 8 3.47 7.07 -0.75
N ARG A 9 4.25 7.80 -1.55
CA ARG A 9 3.74 8.90 -2.40
C ARG A 9 2.79 8.38 -3.46
N ILE A 10 3.18 7.31 -4.13
CA ILE A 10 2.40 6.65 -5.18
C ILE A 10 1.05 6.21 -4.63
N VAL A 11 1.03 5.42 -3.54
CA VAL A 11 -0.22 4.89 -2.97
C VAL A 11 -1.13 6.03 -2.50
N ALA A 12 -0.56 7.05 -1.84
CA ALA A 12 -1.33 8.21 -1.41
C ALA A 12 -1.93 8.97 -2.59
N THR A 13 -1.19 9.09 -3.70
CA THR A 13 -1.66 9.77 -4.91
C THR A 13 -2.81 9.00 -5.55
N LEU A 14 -2.72 7.67 -5.64
CA LEU A 14 -3.80 6.83 -6.15
C LEU A 14 -5.06 6.97 -5.29
N HIS A 15 -4.93 6.72 -3.98
CA HIS A 15 -6.06 6.74 -3.06
C HIS A 15 -6.70 8.13 -2.90
N LYS A 16 -5.91 9.21 -2.97
CA LYS A 16 -6.43 10.59 -2.95
C LYS A 16 -7.30 10.91 -4.17
N ASN A 17 -7.11 10.18 -5.27
CA ASN A 17 -7.92 10.27 -6.47
C ASN A 17 -8.94 9.13 -6.57
N ASP A 18 -9.27 8.49 -5.44
CA ASP A 18 -10.22 7.39 -5.34
C ASP A 18 -9.84 6.16 -6.19
N VAL A 19 -8.57 6.01 -6.59
CA VAL A 19 -8.09 4.85 -7.36
C VAL A 19 -7.50 3.82 -6.41
N VAL A 20 -8.05 2.62 -6.43
CA VAL A 20 -7.51 1.43 -5.74
C VAL A 20 -6.91 0.50 -6.79
N HIS A 21 -5.70 0.01 -6.57
CA HIS A 21 -5.00 -0.82 -7.55
C HIS A 21 -5.57 -2.24 -7.65
N GLY A 22 -5.90 -2.86 -6.51
CA GLY A 22 -6.53 -4.18 -6.42
C GLY A 22 -5.53 -5.34 -6.41
N ASP A 23 -4.32 -5.14 -6.93
CA ASP A 23 -3.18 -6.07 -6.83
C ASP A 23 -1.84 -5.34 -6.57
N LEU A 24 -1.80 -4.49 -5.55
CA LEU A 24 -0.63 -3.64 -5.29
C LEU A 24 0.54 -4.40 -4.65
N THR A 25 1.27 -5.17 -5.45
CA THR A 25 2.49 -5.89 -5.02
C THR A 25 3.77 -5.13 -5.38
N THR A 26 4.91 -5.51 -4.79
CA THR A 26 6.22 -4.90 -5.12
C THR A 26 6.63 -5.14 -6.57
N SER A 27 6.21 -6.25 -7.19
CA SER A 27 6.45 -6.55 -8.61
C SER A 27 5.70 -5.62 -9.57
N ASN A 28 4.60 -5.01 -9.11
CA ASN A 28 3.82 -4.04 -9.87
C ASN A 28 4.32 -2.59 -9.67
N ILE A 29 5.43 -2.40 -8.94
CA ILE A 29 6.08 -1.10 -8.77
C ILE A 29 7.49 -1.17 -9.37
N LEU A 30 7.68 -0.51 -10.51
CA LEU A 30 8.93 -0.54 -11.26
C LEU A 30 9.74 0.73 -11.05
N ARG A 31 11.06 0.58 -10.90
CA ARG A 31 12.00 1.72 -10.92
C ARG A 31 12.57 1.89 -12.33
N ARG A 32 12.30 3.03 -12.96
CA ARG A 32 12.85 3.41 -14.27
C ARG A 32 14.34 3.69 -14.16
N HIS A 33 15.05 3.65 -15.29
CA HIS A 33 16.47 4.04 -15.36
C HIS A 33 16.72 5.49 -14.94
N THR A 34 15.71 6.36 -15.11
CA THR A 34 15.72 7.76 -14.64
C THR A 34 15.66 7.89 -13.11
N GLY A 35 15.40 6.79 -12.39
CA GLY A 35 15.26 6.77 -10.93
C GLY A 35 13.82 6.91 -10.43
N GLU A 36 12.88 7.27 -11.30
CA GLU A 36 11.45 7.37 -10.99
C GLU A 36 10.82 6.00 -10.73
N TYR A 37 9.86 5.94 -9.82
CA TYR A 37 9.05 4.74 -9.61
C TYR A 37 7.69 4.90 -10.29
N VAL A 38 7.22 3.84 -10.93
CA VAL A 38 5.93 3.81 -11.62
C VAL A 38 5.15 2.56 -11.22
N VAL A 39 3.83 2.67 -11.19
CA VAL A 39 2.94 1.52 -10.99
C VAL A 39 2.45 1.02 -12.33
N ILE A 40 2.38 -0.28 -12.47
CA ILE A 40 1.89 -0.97 -13.66
C ILE A 40 0.77 -1.95 -13.27
N ASP A 41 0.07 -2.46 -14.29
CA ASP A 41 -0.97 -3.49 -14.14
C ASP A 41 -2.22 -3.07 -13.36
N PHE A 42 -2.96 -2.12 -13.93
CA PHE A 42 -4.25 -1.67 -13.42
C PHE A 42 -5.41 -2.61 -13.81
N GLY A 43 -5.15 -3.86 -14.18
CA GLY A 43 -6.18 -4.79 -14.67
C GLY A 43 -7.28 -5.14 -13.66
N LEU A 44 -6.98 -5.02 -12.36
CA LEU A 44 -7.92 -5.22 -11.25
C LEU A 44 -8.26 -3.91 -10.52
N SER A 45 -7.87 -2.77 -11.09
CA SER A 45 -8.09 -1.48 -10.46
C SER A 45 -9.57 -1.08 -10.48
N SER A 46 -9.95 -0.25 -9.50
CA SER A 46 -11.30 0.28 -9.38
C SER A 46 -11.29 1.69 -8.83
N VAL A 47 -12.37 2.42 -9.10
CA VAL A 47 -12.64 3.72 -8.46
C VAL A 47 -13.45 3.46 -7.20
N SER A 48 -12.86 3.68 -6.03
CA SER A 48 -13.50 3.47 -4.73
C SER A 48 -13.08 4.53 -3.72
N LYS A 49 -14.09 5.02 -2.98
CA LYS A 49 -13.91 5.93 -1.83
C LYS A 49 -13.90 5.19 -0.50
N LEU A 50 -13.98 3.85 -0.53
CA LEU A 50 -14.11 3.07 0.69
C LEU A 50 -12.74 2.88 1.34
N ASP A 51 -12.66 3.24 2.62
CA ASP A 51 -11.46 3.01 3.43
C ASP A 51 -11.06 1.53 3.48
N GLU A 52 -12.03 0.61 3.36
CA GLU A 52 -11.80 -0.83 3.31
C GLU A 52 -10.96 -1.22 2.08
N ASP A 53 -11.30 -0.72 0.89
CA ASP A 53 -10.61 -1.10 -0.35
C ASP A 53 -9.18 -0.55 -0.36
N MET A 54 -9.01 0.70 0.05
CA MET A 54 -7.70 1.33 0.22
C MET A 54 -6.85 0.62 1.29
N ALA A 55 -7.47 0.16 2.37
CA ALA A 55 -6.79 -0.59 3.41
C ALA A 55 -6.36 -1.98 2.95
N VAL A 56 -7.18 -2.65 2.13
CA VAL A 56 -6.83 -3.93 1.50
C VAL A 56 -5.65 -3.75 0.55
N ASP A 57 -5.60 -2.68 -0.24
CA ASP A 57 -4.49 -2.40 -1.15
C ASP A 57 -3.15 -2.21 -0.39
N LEU A 58 -3.18 -1.40 0.69
CA LEU A 58 -2.03 -1.24 1.59
C LEU A 58 -1.62 -2.56 2.26
N TYR A 59 -2.59 -3.40 2.62
CA TYR A 59 -2.32 -4.70 3.22
C TYR A 59 -1.66 -5.67 2.23
N VAL A 60 -2.09 -5.69 0.97
CA VAL A 60 -1.43 -6.49 -0.09
C VAL A 60 0.03 -6.06 -0.25
N LEU A 61 0.28 -4.75 -0.30
CA LEU A 61 1.64 -4.21 -0.40
C LEU A 61 2.49 -4.55 0.82
N GLU A 62 1.93 -4.47 2.03
CA GLU A 62 2.60 -4.89 3.27
C GLU A 62 3.04 -6.35 3.19
N ARG A 63 2.15 -7.25 2.74
CA ARG A 63 2.44 -8.67 2.61
C ARG A 63 3.51 -8.95 1.56
N ALA A 64 3.49 -8.22 0.44
CA ALA A 64 4.49 -8.34 -0.61
C ALA A 64 5.88 -7.86 -0.15
N LEU A 65 5.96 -6.81 0.67
CA LEU A 65 7.23 -6.35 1.26
C LEU A 65 7.80 -7.37 2.25
N ILE A 66 6.96 -7.90 3.13
CA ILE A 66 7.37 -8.89 4.15
C ILE A 66 7.92 -10.17 3.51
N SER A 67 7.39 -10.59 2.36
CA SER A 67 7.86 -11.82 1.69
C SER A 67 9.20 -11.67 0.96
N THR A 68 9.64 -10.44 0.68
CA THR A 68 10.76 -10.18 -0.25
C THR A 68 11.95 -9.44 0.36
N HIS A 69 11.79 -8.76 1.51
CA HIS A 69 12.81 -7.84 2.01
C HIS A 69 13.13 -7.97 3.50
N ILE A 70 14.43 -8.03 3.84
CA ILE A 70 14.93 -7.84 5.21
C ILE A 70 14.67 -6.37 5.60
N GLY A 71 14.05 -6.15 6.76
CA GLY A 71 13.65 -4.79 7.21
C GLY A 71 12.33 -4.28 6.62
N ALA A 72 11.45 -5.19 6.19
CA ALA A 72 10.15 -4.84 5.62
C ALA A 72 9.27 -4.01 6.58
N ALA A 73 9.40 -4.22 7.89
CA ALA A 73 8.64 -3.47 8.89
C ALA A 73 9.01 -1.98 8.87
N GLU A 74 10.31 -1.67 8.92
CA GLU A 74 10.81 -0.30 8.88
C GLU A 74 10.51 0.38 7.54
N MET A 75 10.57 -0.38 6.44
CA MET A 75 10.15 0.11 5.12
C MET A 75 8.67 0.46 5.09
N PHE A 76 7.81 -0.40 5.64
CA PHE A 76 6.37 -0.17 5.64
C PHE A 76 5.97 0.98 6.57
N ASP A 77 6.65 1.14 7.71
CA ASP A 77 6.43 2.28 8.60
C ASP A 77 6.78 3.61 7.91
N GLU A 78 7.89 3.66 7.17
CA GLU A 78 8.26 4.85 6.38
C GLU A 78 7.27 5.11 5.25
N LEU A 79 6.79 4.06 4.58
CA LEU A 79 5.73 4.15 3.58
C LEU A 79 4.47 4.78 4.18
N LEU A 80 3.99 4.28 5.32
CA LEU A 80 2.81 4.82 5.99
C LEU A 80 3.02 6.26 6.49
N ARG A 81 4.24 6.62 6.89
CA ARG A 81 4.58 8.00 7.25
C ARG A 81 4.40 8.93 6.05
N VAL A 82 4.92 8.56 4.88
CA VAL A 82 4.77 9.36 3.65
C VAL A 82 3.34 9.34 3.14
N TYR A 83 2.66 8.19 3.23
CA TYR A 83 1.25 8.06 2.85
C TYR A 83 0.38 9.10 3.58
N ARG A 84 0.55 9.23 4.90
CA ARG A 84 -0.14 10.27 5.70
C ARG A 84 0.21 11.69 5.24
N GLN A 85 1.49 11.96 5.00
CA GLN A 85 1.96 13.30 4.61
C GLN A 85 1.39 13.75 3.26
N VAL A 86 1.25 12.84 2.29
CA VAL A 86 0.76 13.17 0.94
C VAL A 86 -0.77 13.11 0.85
N GLY A 87 -1.38 12.12 1.51
CA GLY A 87 -2.82 11.89 1.44
C GLY A 87 -3.65 12.85 2.31
N GLY A 88 -3.13 13.31 3.44
CA GLY A 88 -3.87 14.19 4.36
C GLY A 88 -4.91 13.45 5.20
N ASP A 89 -6.03 14.09 5.49
CA ASP A 89 -6.95 13.70 6.58
C ASP A 89 -7.56 12.30 6.42
N PHE A 90 -7.92 11.89 5.19
CA PHE A 90 -8.54 10.58 4.94
C PHE A 90 -7.64 9.40 5.33
N THR A 91 -6.32 9.61 5.34
CA THR A 91 -5.37 8.53 5.60
C THR A 91 -5.49 7.98 7.02
N ALA A 92 -5.99 8.77 7.98
CA ALA A 92 -6.19 8.33 9.35
C ALA A 92 -7.26 7.23 9.47
N SER A 93 -8.38 7.36 8.75
CA SER A 93 -9.45 6.34 8.75
C SER A 93 -9.01 5.10 7.97
N VAL A 94 -8.33 5.26 6.84
CA VAL A 94 -7.74 4.15 6.08
C VAL A 94 -6.74 3.34 6.92
N ILE A 95 -5.84 4.01 7.66
CA ILE A 95 -4.86 3.31 8.52
C ILE A 95 -5.53 2.63 9.71
N THR A 96 -6.58 3.23 10.25
CA THR A 96 -7.41 2.57 11.27
C THR A 96 -8.00 1.28 10.69
N ARG A 97 -8.56 1.35 9.48
CA ARG A 97 -9.14 0.20 8.79
C ARG A 97 -8.10 -0.85 8.43
N LEU A 98 -6.88 -0.46 8.05
CA LEU A 98 -5.75 -1.36 7.80
C LEU A 98 -5.46 -2.25 9.02
N ASN A 99 -5.59 -1.73 10.24
CA ASN A 99 -5.42 -2.55 11.44
C ASN A 99 -6.51 -3.63 11.58
N ASP A 100 -7.75 -3.32 11.21
CA ASP A 100 -8.85 -4.31 11.16
C ASP A 100 -8.62 -5.37 10.08
N VAL A 101 -8.16 -4.96 8.90
CA VAL A 101 -7.78 -5.86 7.80
C VAL A 101 -6.67 -6.81 8.24
N ARG A 102 -5.61 -6.28 8.87
CA ARG A 102 -4.50 -7.07 9.44
C ARG A 102 -5.00 -8.12 10.44
N ALA A 103 -5.90 -7.73 11.34
CA ALA A 103 -6.45 -8.64 12.34
C ALA A 103 -7.25 -9.80 11.70
N ARG A 104 -8.03 -9.51 10.65
CA ARG A 104 -8.77 -10.53 9.89
C ARG A 104 -7.86 -11.43 9.06
N GLY A 105 -6.83 -10.89 8.42
CA GLY A 105 -5.86 -11.65 7.63
C GLY A 105 -5.06 -12.66 8.46
N ARG A 106 -4.72 -12.31 9.71
CA ARG A 106 -4.06 -13.24 10.66
C ARG A 106 -4.92 -14.46 10.99
N LYS A 107 -6.24 -14.29 11.13
CA LYS A 107 -7.16 -15.41 11.40
C LYS A 107 -7.22 -16.42 10.25
N LYS A 108 -7.14 -15.96 8.99
CA LYS A 108 -7.07 -16.87 7.82
C LYS A 108 -5.77 -17.68 7.75
N THR A 109 -4.67 -17.15 8.29
CA THR A 109 -3.36 -17.84 8.29
C THR A 109 -3.27 -18.96 9.34
N MET A 110 -4.06 -18.89 10.43
CA MET A 110 -4.08 -19.92 11.49
C MET A 110 -4.97 -21.14 11.17
N LEU A 111 -5.70 -21.13 10.05
CA LEU A 111 -6.60 -22.21 9.62
C LEU A 111 -6.02 -23.02 8.44
N GLY A 112 -4.73 -22.86 8.16
CA GLY A 112 -3.98 -23.63 7.15
C GLY A 112 -3.01 -24.60 7.81
#